data_AF-A0AAD6FRM1-F1
#
_entry.id   AF-A0AAD6FRM1-F1
#
_cell.length_a   1.000
_cell.length_b   1.000
_cell.length_c   1.000
_cell.angle_alpha   90.00
_cell.angle_beta   90.00
_cell.angle_gamma   90.00
#
_symmetry.space_group_name_H-M   'P 1'
#
loop_
_entity.id
_entity.type
_entity.pdbx_description
1 polymer ?
#
loop_
_entity_poly.entity_id
_entity_poly.type
_entity_poly.pdbx_seq_one_letter_code
_entity_poly.pdbx_strand_id
1 'polypeptide(L)'
;MDERLCVDEQIVPFKGKSGLKQYNPRKPKRWGYKIYVLSDSNGIAYNFQVHTGLIFPMDGIPDIGASGNIVLHNRLAGCSFSDDKVMKKKGRGTFEEKATSYDGVQLRAVKWHDNRAVHLLSTFASANPTISVQRWDKKKKETVQITCQSVVHAYNKSMGGVDFLDSLIALYRTKIRSRKWYHKIVFHMMDFTLVNVWLLYRRDCKDCGIPKKEVYSLLKFKAEVASCLCNEMKVLKKRGRPSHNVDRGLAEKKRRGSASSVPSTPVRQDHTDHWPVWVEKKGRCKYLGCKGIVKVQCSKCVTYLCFTADKNCFMNFHKQ
;
A
#
# COMPACT_ATOMS: atom_id res chain seq x y z
N MET A 1 -15.48 9.22 0.95
CA MET A 1 -14.50 8.86 2.00
C MET A 1 -15.16 7.83 2.88
N ASP A 2 -14.49 6.75 3.27
CA ASP A 2 -15.08 5.77 4.19
C ASP A 2 -15.31 6.44 5.56
N GLU A 3 -16.40 6.09 6.23
CA GLU A 3 -16.77 6.63 7.55
C GLU A 3 -15.86 6.07 8.66
N ARG A 4 -15.16 4.96 8.39
CA ARG A 4 -14.28 4.28 9.35
C ARG A 4 -12.82 4.46 8.98
N LEU A 5 -12.13 5.29 9.76
CA LEU A 5 -10.70 5.54 9.65
C LEU A 5 -9.94 4.92 10.83
N CYS A 6 -8.69 4.53 10.58
CA CYS A 6 -7.74 4.07 11.58
C CYS A 6 -6.40 4.78 11.41
N VAL A 7 -5.72 5.00 12.54
CA VAL A 7 -4.36 5.53 12.59
C VAL A 7 -3.48 4.50 13.25
N ASP A 8 -2.35 4.17 12.63
CA ASP A 8 -1.38 3.24 13.18
C ASP A 8 0.03 3.54 12.64
N GLU A 9 1.05 2.85 13.16
CA GLU A 9 2.42 2.97 12.72
C GLU A 9 2.89 1.89 11.74
N GLN A 10 3.64 2.35 10.74
CA GLN A 10 4.42 1.52 9.83
C GLN A 10 5.92 1.72 10.10
N ILE A 11 6.74 0.69 9.86
CA ILE A 11 8.20 0.75 9.94
C ILE A 11 8.83 0.58 8.56
N VAL A 12 9.53 1.61 8.08
CA VAL A 12 10.37 1.55 6.88
C VAL A 12 11.72 0.93 7.23
N PRO A 13 12.04 -0.30 6.79
CA PRO A 13 13.21 -1.01 7.28
C PRO A 13 14.54 -0.34 6.90
N PHE A 14 15.37 -0.03 7.90
CA PHE A 14 16.70 0.54 7.70
C PHE A 14 17.65 0.12 8.83
N LYS A 15 18.83 -0.40 8.47
CA LYS A 15 19.86 -0.84 9.43
C LYS A 15 21.07 0.10 9.52
N GLY A 16 21.16 1.14 8.71
CA GLY A 16 22.28 2.09 8.74
C GLY A 16 22.28 2.98 9.98
N LYS A 17 23.32 3.83 10.09
CA LYS A 17 23.44 4.86 11.13
C LYS A 17 22.48 6.01 10.80
N SER A 18 21.64 6.39 11.77
CA SER A 18 20.74 7.55 11.72
C SER A 18 20.14 7.77 13.10
N GLY A 19 20.04 9.04 13.52
CA GLY A 19 19.43 9.42 14.81
C GLY A 19 17.90 9.31 14.84
N LEU A 20 17.25 9.35 13.67
CA LEU A 20 15.78 9.28 13.56
C LEU A 20 15.24 7.85 13.49
N LYS A 21 16.13 6.86 13.45
CA LYS A 21 15.76 5.44 13.37
C LYS A 21 15.21 4.96 14.71
N GLN A 22 14.08 4.29 14.67
CA GLN A 22 13.40 3.72 15.82
C GLN A 22 13.62 2.21 15.90
N TYR A 23 13.62 1.69 17.13
CA TYR A 23 13.59 0.26 17.41
C TYR A 23 12.19 -0.15 17.86
N ASN A 24 11.57 -1.09 17.15
CA ASN A 24 10.29 -1.70 17.53
C ASN A 24 10.44 -3.22 17.57
N PRO A 25 10.58 -3.86 18.75
CA PRO A 25 10.82 -5.29 18.87
C PRO A 25 9.67 -6.16 18.36
N ARG A 26 8.44 -5.62 18.31
CA ARG A 26 7.23 -6.34 17.91
C ARG A 26 7.05 -6.40 16.39
N LYS A 27 7.73 -5.57 15.60
CA LYS A 27 7.63 -5.59 14.14
C LYS A 27 8.65 -6.58 13.53
N PRO A 28 8.31 -7.28 12.41
CA PRO A 28 9.22 -8.25 11.77
C PRO A 28 10.57 -7.65 11.38
N LYS A 29 10.58 -6.38 10.97
CA LYS A 29 11.79 -5.58 10.79
C LYS A 29 11.89 -4.58 11.93
N ARG A 30 12.67 -4.94 12.95
CA ARG A 30 12.74 -4.20 14.22
C ARG A 30 13.37 -2.81 14.14
N TRP A 31 14.19 -2.55 13.13
CA TRP A 31 14.92 -1.29 12.98
C TRP A 31 14.49 -0.57 11.71
N GLY A 32 14.08 0.70 11.84
CA GLY A 32 13.63 1.49 10.69
C GLY A 32 13.12 2.88 11.05
N TYR A 33 12.59 3.58 10.05
CA TYR A 33 11.90 4.85 10.25
C TYR A 33 10.43 4.58 10.55
N LYS A 34 9.91 5.19 11.61
CA LYS A 34 8.49 5.10 11.95
C LYS A 34 7.71 6.13 11.14
N ILE A 35 6.60 5.70 10.55
CA ILE A 35 5.64 6.55 9.84
C ILE A 35 4.27 6.30 10.46
N TYR A 36 3.56 7.35 10.83
CA TYR A 36 2.14 7.28 11.20
C TYR A 36 1.31 7.38 9.93
N VAL A 37 0.31 6.51 9.79
CA VAL A 37 -0.54 6.44 8.60
C VAL A 37 -1.99 6.52 9.03
N LEU A 38 -2.77 7.38 8.37
CA LEU A 38 -4.21 7.43 8.43
C LEU A 38 -4.79 6.68 7.23
N SER A 39 -5.54 5.60 7.47
CA SER A 39 -6.18 4.81 6.42
C SER A 39 -7.62 4.44 6.74
N ASP A 40 -8.42 4.12 5.74
CA ASP A 40 -9.71 3.47 5.98
C ASP A 40 -9.57 1.97 6.29
N SER A 41 -10.70 1.32 6.58
CA SER A 41 -10.81 -0.12 6.80
C SER A 41 -10.39 -0.98 5.60
N ASN A 42 -10.37 -0.42 4.39
CA ASN A 42 -9.91 -1.09 3.17
C ASN A 42 -8.41 -0.88 2.89
N GLY A 43 -7.71 -0.13 3.76
CA GLY A 43 -6.29 0.18 3.66
C GLY A 43 -5.93 1.32 2.72
N ILE A 44 -6.90 2.08 2.20
CA ILE A 44 -6.60 3.29 1.42
C ILE A 44 -6.07 4.33 2.39
N ALA A 45 -4.87 4.83 2.13
CA ALA A 45 -4.24 5.86 2.94
C ALA A 45 -4.65 7.27 2.48
N TYR A 46 -5.01 8.10 3.45
CA TYR A 46 -5.42 9.49 3.23
C TYR A 46 -4.34 10.47 3.68
N ASN A 47 -3.58 10.13 4.72
CA ASN A 47 -2.51 10.98 5.24
C ASN A 47 -1.41 10.14 5.87
N PHE A 48 -0.20 10.68 5.95
CA PHE A 48 0.90 10.07 6.67
C PHE A 48 1.85 11.13 7.22
N GLN A 49 2.54 10.79 8.31
CA GLN A 49 3.55 11.65 8.93
C GLN A 49 4.77 10.84 9.32
N VAL A 50 5.96 11.30 8.91
CA VAL A 50 7.22 10.69 9.33
C VAL A 50 7.52 11.11 10.76
N HIS A 51 7.81 10.15 11.62
CA HIS A 51 8.21 10.43 12.99
C HIS A 51 9.61 11.04 13.04
N THR A 52 9.73 12.24 13.60
CA THR A 52 10.98 13.02 13.68
C THR A 52 11.66 12.93 15.05
N GLY A 53 11.09 12.21 16.02
CA GLY A 53 11.63 12.11 17.38
C GLY A 53 11.40 13.34 18.26
N LEU A 54 10.84 14.43 17.71
CA LEU A 54 10.43 15.60 18.48
C LEU A 54 9.05 15.32 19.11
N ILE A 55 8.97 15.43 20.43
CA ILE A 55 7.71 15.47 21.18
C ILE A 55 7.72 16.80 21.91
N PHE A 56 6.82 17.71 21.53
CA PHE A 56 6.66 18.95 22.25
C PHE A 56 5.75 18.70 23.46
N PRO A 57 6.11 19.17 24.66
CA PRO A 57 5.17 19.21 25.78
C PRO A 57 3.97 20.08 25.40
N MET A 58 2.77 19.72 25.86
CA MET A 58 1.60 20.59 25.72
C MET A 58 1.73 21.78 26.68
N ASP A 59 1.16 22.92 26.27
CA ASP A 59 1.12 24.13 27.10
C ASP A 59 0.48 23.83 28.47
N GLY A 60 1.20 24.15 29.54
CA GLY A 60 0.73 23.99 30.92
C GLY A 60 1.03 22.63 31.58
N ILE A 61 1.68 21.67 30.90
CA ILE A 61 2.10 20.39 31.50
C ILE A 61 3.63 20.40 31.71
N PRO A 62 4.14 20.01 32.89
CA PRO A 62 5.59 19.90 33.10
C PRO A 62 6.21 18.90 32.13
N ASP A 63 7.26 19.33 31.43
CA ASP A 63 8.01 18.46 30.53
C ASP A 63 8.83 17.45 31.34
N ILE A 64 8.31 16.24 31.47
CA ILE A 64 8.98 15.12 32.14
C ILE A 64 9.66 14.18 31.14
N GLY A 65 9.91 14.70 29.92
CA GLY A 65 10.50 13.98 28.80
C GLY A 65 9.46 13.21 27.98
N ALA A 66 9.81 12.97 26.71
CA ALA A 66 8.97 12.32 25.68
C ALA A 66 8.11 11.15 26.19
N SER A 67 8.70 10.18 26.88
CA SER A 67 8.00 9.00 27.41
C SER A 67 7.06 9.33 28.58
N GLY A 68 7.48 10.22 29.47
CA GLY A 68 6.68 10.64 30.62
C GLY A 68 5.46 11.46 30.18
N ASN A 69 5.65 12.39 29.24
CA ASN A 69 4.58 13.22 28.70
C ASN A 69 3.49 12.36 28.02
N ILE A 70 3.88 11.32 27.27
CA ILE A 70 2.93 10.35 26.66
C ILE A 70 2.13 9.61 27.75
N VAL A 71 2.77 9.18 28.83
CA VAL A 71 2.11 8.41 29.89
C VAL A 71 1.16 9.27 30.71
N LEU A 72 1.54 10.52 31.01
CA LEU A 72 0.65 11.48 31.68
C LEU A 72 -0.58 11.78 30.83
N HIS A 73 -0.39 12.02 29.53
CA HIS A 73 -1.48 12.27 28.58
C HIS A 73 -2.48 11.10 28.48
N ASN A 74 -2.01 9.86 28.60
CA ASN A 74 -2.86 8.68 28.38
C ASN A 74 -3.54 8.14 29.65
N ARG A 75 -3.45 8.83 30.80
CA ARG A 75 -4.15 8.44 32.03
C ARG A 75 -5.47 9.20 32.14
N LEU A 76 -6.57 8.45 32.18
CA LEU A 76 -7.88 8.99 32.52
C LEU A 76 -7.96 9.21 34.03
N ALA A 77 -8.01 10.46 34.47
CA ALA A 77 -8.20 10.81 35.87
C ALA A 77 -9.47 10.13 36.43
N GLY A 78 -9.37 9.53 37.63
CA GLY A 78 -10.50 8.88 38.31
C GLY A 78 -10.97 7.53 37.72
N CYS A 79 -10.39 7.06 36.62
CA CYS A 79 -10.76 5.78 35.99
C CYS A 79 -9.78 4.65 36.34
N SER A 80 -10.03 3.97 37.45
CA SER A 80 -9.35 2.72 37.83
C SER A 80 -10.16 1.49 37.42
N PHE A 81 -9.55 0.46 36.84
CA PHE A 81 -10.22 -0.83 36.60
C PHE A 81 -9.75 -1.88 37.59
N SER A 82 -10.50 -2.98 37.74
CA SER A 82 -10.03 -4.11 38.54
C SER A 82 -8.76 -4.73 37.95
N ASP A 83 -7.97 -5.39 38.79
CA ASP A 83 -6.74 -6.05 38.36
C ASP A 83 -6.99 -7.17 37.34
N ASP A 84 -6.03 -7.35 36.43
CA ASP A 84 -6.07 -8.41 35.41
C ASP A 84 -6.22 -9.81 36.02
N LYS A 85 -5.67 -10.03 37.22
CA LYS A 85 -5.82 -11.30 37.96
C LYS A 85 -7.27 -11.55 38.38
N VAL A 86 -7.99 -10.50 38.79
CA VAL A 86 -9.39 -10.58 39.21
C VAL A 86 -10.27 -10.86 37.99
N MET A 87 -10.08 -10.11 36.91
CA MET A 87 -10.82 -10.34 35.66
C MET A 87 -10.58 -11.74 35.09
N LYS A 88 -9.33 -12.22 35.14
CA LYS A 88 -8.99 -13.58 34.69
C LYS A 88 -9.72 -14.66 35.49
N LYS A 89 -9.96 -14.46 36.78
CA LYS A 89 -10.77 -15.38 37.61
C LYS A 89 -12.25 -15.36 37.23
N LYS A 90 -12.79 -14.19 36.86
CA LYS A 90 -14.19 -14.05 36.39
C LYS A 90 -14.43 -14.77 35.04
N GLY A 91 -13.38 -14.97 34.25
CA GLY A 91 -13.42 -15.75 32.99
C GLY A 91 -13.43 -14.89 31.72
N ARG A 92 -13.32 -15.58 30.56
CA ARG A 92 -13.33 -14.93 29.23
C ARG A 92 -14.70 -14.33 28.94
N GLY A 93 -14.73 -13.15 28.31
CA GLY A 93 -15.96 -12.41 27.99
C GLY A 93 -16.37 -11.39 29.06
N THR A 94 -15.69 -11.40 30.21
CA THR A 94 -15.99 -10.47 31.30
C THR A 94 -15.54 -9.06 30.97
N PHE A 95 -16.27 -8.06 31.46
CA PHE A 95 -15.99 -6.66 31.18
C PHE A 95 -16.32 -5.76 32.36
N GLU A 96 -15.74 -4.57 32.34
CA GLU A 96 -16.03 -3.45 33.22
C GLU A 96 -16.14 -2.18 32.37
N GLU A 97 -17.15 -1.35 32.61
CA GLU A 97 -17.35 -0.07 31.94
C GLU A 97 -17.34 1.05 32.98
N LYS A 98 -16.69 2.16 32.64
CA LYS A 98 -16.69 3.40 33.42
C LYS A 98 -17.00 4.59 32.51
N ALA A 99 -17.83 5.49 33.03
CA ALA A 99 -18.03 6.81 32.43
C ALA A 99 -16.99 7.77 32.97
N THR A 100 -16.43 8.62 32.11
CA THR A 100 -15.57 9.73 32.50
C THR A 100 -15.80 10.90 31.55
N SER A 101 -15.32 12.08 31.91
CA SER A 101 -15.36 13.26 31.05
C SER A 101 -13.98 13.89 30.98
N TYR A 102 -13.58 14.31 29.78
CA TYR A 102 -12.35 15.04 29.53
C TYR A 102 -12.67 16.23 28.62
N ASP A 103 -12.29 17.44 29.01
CA ASP A 103 -12.58 18.69 28.30
C ASP A 103 -14.05 18.82 27.85
N GLY A 104 -14.99 18.49 28.74
CA GLY A 104 -16.44 18.57 28.48
C GLY A 104 -16.99 17.45 27.58
N VAL A 105 -16.15 16.56 27.07
CA VAL A 105 -16.57 15.41 26.25
C VAL A 105 -16.80 14.19 27.13
N GLN A 106 -17.98 13.57 27.01
CA GLN A 106 -18.31 12.32 27.69
C GLN A 106 -17.61 11.14 27.02
N LEU A 107 -16.96 10.32 27.84
CA LEU A 107 -16.15 9.19 27.43
C LEU A 107 -16.62 7.91 28.14
N ARG A 108 -16.54 6.80 27.42
CA ARG A 108 -16.79 5.44 27.91
C ARG A 108 -15.49 4.67 27.84
N ALA A 109 -14.97 4.31 29.02
CA ALA A 109 -13.81 3.46 29.16
C ALA A 109 -14.29 2.03 29.44
N VAL A 110 -13.89 1.09 28.59
CA VAL A 110 -14.29 -0.32 28.70
C VAL A 110 -13.05 -1.19 28.83
N LYS A 111 -13.00 -2.00 29.88
CA LYS A 111 -12.03 -3.09 30.03
C LYS A 111 -12.71 -4.41 29.73
N TRP A 112 -12.20 -5.15 28.75
CA TRP A 112 -12.73 -6.48 28.37
C TRP A 112 -11.65 -7.54 28.50
N HIS A 113 -11.99 -8.70 29.05
CA HIS A 113 -11.08 -9.82 29.22
C HIS A 113 -11.38 -10.95 28.24
N ASP A 114 -10.44 -11.21 27.34
CA ASP A 114 -10.39 -12.44 26.54
C ASP A 114 -9.21 -13.31 27.00
N ASN A 115 -8.20 -13.52 26.15
CA ASN A 115 -6.96 -14.16 26.59
C ASN A 115 -6.10 -13.22 27.47
N ARG A 116 -6.28 -11.91 27.27
CA ARG A 116 -5.66 -10.81 28.03
C ARG A 116 -6.70 -9.70 28.18
N ALA A 117 -6.49 -8.84 29.17
CA ALA A 117 -7.32 -7.66 29.31
C ALA A 117 -7.01 -6.64 28.20
N VAL A 118 -8.05 -6.09 27.60
CA VAL A 118 -8.01 -5.03 26.60
C VAL A 118 -8.75 -3.84 27.17
N HIS A 119 -8.16 -2.65 27.05
CA HIS A 119 -8.78 -1.40 27.47
C HIS A 119 -9.12 -0.60 26.22
N LEU A 120 -10.35 -0.12 26.13
CA LEU A 120 -10.84 0.74 25.06
C LEU A 120 -11.39 2.02 25.65
N LEU A 121 -11.25 3.10 24.91
CA LEU A 121 -11.84 4.39 25.22
C LEU A 121 -12.63 4.84 24.00
N SER A 122 -13.86 5.28 24.20
CA SER A 122 -14.72 5.76 23.12
C SER A 122 -15.56 6.94 23.55
N THR A 123 -15.80 7.86 22.63
CA THR A 123 -16.73 8.99 22.77
C THR A 123 -18.16 8.63 22.36
N PHE A 124 -18.36 7.52 21.63
CA PHE A 124 -19.66 7.20 21.00
C PHE A 124 -20.12 5.75 21.25
N ALA A 125 -19.20 4.83 21.55
CA ALA A 125 -19.52 3.42 21.73
C ALA A 125 -19.37 2.99 23.19
N SER A 126 -20.34 2.22 23.66
CA SER A 126 -20.41 1.70 25.03
C SER A 126 -20.19 0.19 25.06
N ALA A 127 -20.19 -0.40 26.25
CA ALA A 127 -20.10 -1.86 26.38
C ALA A 127 -21.35 -2.58 25.80
N ASN A 128 -22.52 -1.95 25.93
CA ASN A 128 -23.79 -2.49 25.49
C ASN A 128 -24.21 -1.94 24.09
N PRO A 129 -25.01 -2.69 23.31
CA PRO A 129 -25.42 -4.07 23.55
C PRO A 129 -24.24 -5.05 23.44
N THR A 130 -24.35 -6.19 24.12
CA THR A 130 -23.39 -7.28 23.96
C THR A 130 -23.74 -8.16 22.76
N ILE A 131 -22.72 -8.71 22.12
CA ILE A 131 -22.80 -9.52 20.91
C ILE A 131 -22.06 -10.83 21.18
N SER A 132 -22.61 -11.96 20.72
CA SER A 132 -21.92 -13.25 20.78
C SER A 132 -20.95 -13.39 19.61
N VAL A 133 -19.68 -13.65 19.89
CA VAL A 133 -18.65 -13.90 18.86
C VAL A 133 -18.03 -15.28 19.03
N GLN A 134 -17.81 -15.96 17.90
CA GLN A 134 -17.10 -17.23 17.87
C GLN A 134 -15.59 -17.00 17.99
N ARG A 135 -14.97 -17.67 18.97
CA ARG A 135 -13.52 -17.60 19.20
C ARG A 135 -12.95 -18.99 19.44
N TRP A 136 -11.80 -19.26 18.84
CA TRP A 136 -11.05 -20.47 19.12
C TRP A 136 -10.51 -20.44 20.56
N ASP A 137 -10.73 -21.53 21.30
CA ASP A 137 -10.09 -21.75 22.60
C ASP A 137 -8.95 -22.76 22.44
N LYS A 138 -7.71 -22.31 22.66
CA LYS A 138 -6.53 -23.16 22.53
C LYS A 138 -6.48 -24.29 23.56
N LYS A 139 -7.10 -24.12 24.74
CA LYS A 139 -7.11 -25.14 25.80
C LYS A 139 -8.13 -26.22 25.49
N LYS A 140 -9.33 -25.83 25.07
CA LYS A 140 -10.41 -26.76 24.73
C LYS A 140 -10.30 -27.33 23.31
N LYS A 141 -9.47 -26.71 22.45
CA LYS A 141 -9.31 -27.05 21.02
C LYS A 141 -10.65 -27.05 20.27
N GLU A 142 -11.53 -26.12 20.62
CA GLU A 142 -12.84 -25.94 20.01
C GLU A 142 -13.18 -24.45 19.87
N THR A 143 -14.18 -24.15 19.05
CA THR A 143 -14.73 -22.80 18.92
C THR A 143 -15.79 -22.58 19.99
N VAL A 144 -15.54 -21.62 20.88
CA VAL A 144 -16.46 -21.23 21.95
C VAL A 144 -17.15 -19.91 21.62
N GLN A 145 -18.40 -19.77 22.08
CA GLN A 145 -19.14 -18.51 22.02
C GLN A 145 -18.74 -17.64 23.20
N ILE A 146 -18.32 -16.41 22.94
CA ILE A 146 -17.90 -15.46 23.96
C ILE A 146 -18.70 -14.17 23.81
N THR A 147 -19.18 -13.65 24.93
CA THR A 147 -19.78 -12.33 25.00
C THR A 147 -18.75 -11.24 24.71
N CYS A 148 -18.99 -10.46 23.67
CA CYS A 148 -18.14 -9.38 23.19
C CYS A 148 -18.96 -8.08 23.13
N GLN A 149 -18.37 -7.00 23.60
CA GLN A 149 -19.04 -5.70 23.71
C GLN A 149 -19.11 -5.03 22.34
N SER A 150 -20.16 -4.26 22.10
CA SER A 150 -20.36 -3.53 20.83
C SER A 150 -19.15 -2.66 20.48
N VAL A 151 -18.55 -1.97 21.47
CA VAL A 151 -17.33 -1.16 21.28
C VAL A 151 -16.13 -1.98 20.80
N VAL A 152 -15.93 -3.20 21.32
CA VAL A 152 -14.84 -4.09 20.90
C VAL A 152 -15.09 -4.56 19.47
N HIS A 153 -16.34 -4.87 19.13
CA HIS A 153 -16.72 -5.25 17.77
C HIS A 153 -16.51 -4.10 16.78
N ALA A 154 -16.94 -2.88 17.14
CA ALA A 154 -16.76 -1.69 16.34
C ALA A 154 -15.28 -1.40 16.06
N TYR A 155 -14.43 -1.45 17.10
CA TYR A 155 -12.99 -1.30 16.96
C TYR A 155 -12.38 -2.34 16.03
N ASN A 156 -12.70 -3.63 16.22
CA ASN A 156 -12.18 -4.71 15.38
C ASN A 156 -12.59 -4.57 13.90
N LYS A 157 -13.74 -3.95 13.63
CA LYS A 157 -14.23 -3.71 12.26
C LYS A 157 -13.49 -2.57 11.56
N SER A 158 -13.03 -1.56 12.30
CA SER A 158 -12.35 -0.39 11.75
C SER A 158 -10.83 -0.48 11.81
N MET A 159 -10.26 -1.30 12.69
CA MET A 159 -8.82 -1.49 12.81
C MET A 159 -8.24 -2.30 11.64
N GLY A 160 -6.92 -2.22 11.46
CA GLY A 160 -6.18 -3.12 10.57
C GLY A 160 -6.03 -2.63 9.13
N GLY A 161 -6.60 -1.47 8.77
CA GLY A 161 -6.38 -0.85 7.46
C GLY A 161 -4.90 -0.57 7.17
N VAL A 162 -4.18 -0.01 8.15
CA VAL A 162 -2.74 0.27 8.03
C VAL A 162 -1.93 -1.03 7.94
N ASP A 163 -2.25 -2.05 8.74
CA ASP A 163 -1.59 -3.36 8.68
C ASP A 163 -1.85 -4.06 7.34
N PHE A 164 -3.07 -3.94 6.78
CA PHE A 164 -3.40 -4.45 5.46
C PHE A 164 -2.57 -3.75 4.39
N LEU A 165 -2.49 -2.42 4.41
CA LEU A 165 -1.62 -1.64 3.53
C LEU A 165 -0.14 -2.05 3.65
N ASP A 166 0.38 -2.19 4.87
CA ASP A 166 1.77 -2.64 5.10
C ASP A 166 2.01 -4.05 4.55
N SER A 167 1.03 -4.94 4.68
CA SER A 167 1.10 -6.29 4.12
C SER A 167 1.21 -6.28 2.59
N LEU A 168 0.42 -5.43 1.91
CA LEU A 168 0.44 -5.28 0.45
C LEU A 168 1.77 -4.69 -0.03
N ILE A 169 2.30 -3.69 0.70
CA ILE A 169 3.63 -3.13 0.43
C ILE A 169 4.71 -4.20 0.61
N ALA A 170 4.59 -5.05 1.63
CA ALA A 170 5.57 -6.09 1.90
C ALA A 170 5.64 -7.18 0.83
N LEU A 171 4.52 -7.54 0.18
CA LEU A 171 4.44 -8.56 -0.87
C LEU A 171 5.39 -8.27 -2.05
N TYR A 172 5.41 -7.02 -2.51
CA TYR A 172 6.18 -6.60 -3.69
C TYR A 172 7.10 -5.41 -3.40
N ARG A 173 7.71 -5.39 -2.20
CA ARG A 173 8.59 -4.32 -1.75
C ARG A 173 9.81 -4.17 -2.64
N THR A 174 10.10 -2.95 -3.07
CA THR A 174 11.28 -2.60 -3.87
C THR A 174 12.57 -2.76 -3.05
N LYS A 175 13.36 -3.77 -3.39
CA LYS A 175 14.60 -4.11 -2.68
C LYS A 175 15.78 -3.33 -3.24
N ILE A 176 16.26 -2.33 -2.50
CA ILE A 176 17.44 -1.54 -2.90
C ILE A 176 18.57 -1.68 -1.89
N ARG A 177 19.78 -1.91 -2.37
CA ARG A 177 20.99 -1.90 -1.56
C ARG A 177 21.54 -0.47 -1.50
N SER A 178 21.19 0.26 -0.45
CA SER A 178 21.74 1.59 -0.20
C SER A 178 22.01 1.82 1.28
N ARG A 179 23.09 2.55 1.58
CA ARG A 179 23.45 3.02 2.92
C ARG A 179 22.78 4.36 3.25
N LYS A 180 22.27 5.07 2.24
CA LYS A 180 21.58 6.35 2.35
C LYS A 180 20.15 6.12 2.81
N TRP A 181 19.78 6.71 3.94
CA TRP A 181 18.48 6.45 4.56
C TRP A 181 17.30 6.97 3.74
N TYR A 182 17.46 8.15 3.14
CA TYR A 182 16.41 8.78 2.35
C TYR A 182 16.03 7.95 1.13
N HIS A 183 16.94 7.16 0.55
CA HIS A 183 16.58 6.18 -0.49
C HIS A 183 15.55 5.16 0.04
N LYS A 184 15.68 4.68 1.28
CA LYS A 184 14.69 3.74 1.84
C LYS A 184 13.31 4.37 1.95
N ILE A 185 13.23 5.63 2.34
CA ILE A 185 11.97 6.36 2.44
C ILE A 185 11.39 6.60 1.05
N VAL A 186 12.17 7.13 0.10
CA VAL A 186 11.70 7.42 -1.27
C VAL A 186 11.09 6.19 -1.93
N PHE A 187 11.78 5.04 -1.89
CA PHE A 187 11.27 3.82 -2.53
C PHE A 187 10.12 3.19 -1.74
N HIS A 188 10.09 3.36 -0.42
CA HIS A 188 8.92 3.00 0.37
C HIS A 188 7.70 3.84 -0.03
N MET A 189 7.87 5.15 -0.23
CA MET A 189 6.79 6.04 -0.69
C MET A 189 6.32 5.67 -2.10
N MET A 190 7.22 5.26 -2.99
CA MET A 190 6.83 4.74 -4.31
C MET A 190 5.96 3.48 -4.19
N ASP A 191 6.36 2.51 -3.36
CA ASP A 191 5.57 1.31 -3.12
C ASP A 191 4.23 1.63 -2.43
N PHE A 192 4.25 2.54 -1.46
CA PHE A 192 3.07 3.03 -0.75
C PHE A 192 2.07 3.66 -1.72
N THR A 193 2.52 4.58 -2.58
CA THR A 193 1.68 5.22 -3.59
C THR A 193 1.13 4.19 -4.59
N LEU A 194 1.96 3.27 -5.09
CA LEU A 194 1.50 2.25 -6.04
C LEU A 194 0.41 1.34 -5.44
N VAL A 195 0.56 0.94 -4.18
CA VAL A 195 -0.46 0.15 -3.49
C VAL A 195 -1.71 0.99 -3.26
N ASN A 196 -1.58 2.25 -2.86
CA ASN A 196 -2.72 3.14 -2.63
C ASN A 196 -3.53 3.36 -3.92
N VAL A 197 -2.85 3.61 -5.04
CA VAL A 197 -3.47 3.74 -6.37
C VAL A 197 -4.14 2.44 -6.80
N TRP A 198 -3.53 1.28 -6.53
CA TRP A 198 -4.17 -0.01 -6.82
C TRP A 198 -5.45 -0.24 -5.99
N LEU A 199 -5.47 0.18 -4.72
CA LEU A 199 -6.66 0.11 -3.88
C LEU A 199 -7.79 1.02 -4.40
N LEU A 200 -7.44 2.24 -4.84
CA LEU A 200 -8.38 3.15 -5.51
C LEU A 200 -8.92 2.53 -6.80
N TYR A 201 -8.05 2.03 -7.67
CA TYR A 201 -8.44 1.30 -8.89
C TYR A 201 -9.42 0.16 -8.60
N ARG A 202 -9.18 -0.63 -7.56
CA ARG A 202 -10.09 -1.71 -7.17
C ARG A 202 -11.46 -1.22 -6.69
N ARG A 203 -11.49 -0.10 -5.97
CA ARG A 203 -12.73 0.55 -5.55
C ARG A 203 -13.51 1.03 -6.78
N ASP A 204 -12.84 1.75 -7.67
CA ASP A 204 -13.47 2.32 -8.86
C ASP A 204 -13.96 1.20 -9.81
N CYS A 205 -13.22 0.11 -9.97
CA CYS A 205 -13.69 -1.07 -10.70
C CYS A 205 -14.96 -1.68 -10.10
N LYS A 206 -15.06 -1.70 -8.76
CA LYS A 206 -16.25 -2.21 -8.07
C LYS A 206 -17.45 -1.29 -8.31
N ASP A 207 -17.23 0.02 -8.21
CA ASP A 207 -18.28 1.02 -8.40
C ASP A 207 -18.78 1.07 -9.85
N CYS A 208 -17.89 0.81 -10.82
CA CYS A 208 -18.24 0.63 -12.23
C CYS A 208 -18.77 -0.77 -12.59
N GLY A 209 -18.93 -1.68 -11.62
CA GLY A 209 -19.47 -3.02 -11.86
C GLY A 209 -18.57 -3.96 -12.66
N ILE A 210 -17.26 -3.70 -12.73
CA ILE A 210 -16.32 -4.53 -13.49
C ILE A 210 -16.18 -5.92 -12.84
N PRO A 211 -16.32 -7.02 -13.61
CA PRO A 211 -16.15 -8.37 -13.09
C PRO A 211 -14.78 -8.58 -12.43
N LYS A 212 -14.75 -9.23 -11.25
CA LYS A 212 -13.49 -9.50 -10.50
C LYS A 212 -12.40 -10.19 -11.32
N LYS A 213 -12.77 -10.98 -12.33
CA LYS A 213 -11.85 -11.68 -13.26
C LYS A 213 -11.07 -10.71 -14.18
N GLU A 214 -11.61 -9.53 -14.44
CA GLU A 214 -11.02 -8.50 -15.29
C GLU A 214 -10.19 -7.49 -14.49
N VAL A 215 -10.44 -7.38 -13.19
CA VAL A 215 -9.68 -6.52 -12.28
C VAL A 215 -8.25 -7.04 -12.10
N TYR A 216 -7.26 -6.18 -12.31
CA TYR A 216 -5.86 -6.58 -12.20
C TYR A 216 -5.47 -6.94 -10.76
N SER A 217 -4.76 -8.06 -10.61
CA SER A 217 -4.02 -8.37 -9.38
C SER A 217 -2.93 -7.33 -9.14
N LEU A 218 -2.50 -7.15 -7.89
CA LEU A 218 -1.49 -6.14 -7.53
C LEU A 218 -0.19 -6.28 -8.34
N LEU A 219 0.28 -7.52 -8.56
CA LEU A 219 1.48 -7.77 -9.38
C LEU A 219 1.29 -7.32 -10.82
N LYS A 220 0.17 -7.69 -11.44
CA LYS A 220 -0.14 -7.30 -12.82
C LYS A 220 -0.27 -5.79 -12.94
N PHE A 221 -0.99 -5.16 -12.01
CA PHE A 221 -1.13 -3.71 -11.95
C PHE A 221 0.23 -3.01 -11.87
N LYS A 222 1.13 -3.43 -10.96
CA LYS A 222 2.49 -2.86 -10.87
C LYS A 222 3.29 -3.05 -12.16
N ALA A 223 3.19 -4.22 -12.81
CA ALA A 223 3.89 -4.48 -14.07
C ALA A 223 3.40 -3.59 -15.21
N GLU A 224 2.08 -3.37 -15.32
CA GLU A 224 1.48 -2.48 -16.30
C GLU A 224 1.94 -1.03 -16.10
N VAL A 225 1.86 -0.52 -14.87
CA VAL A 225 2.33 0.84 -14.53
C VAL A 225 3.83 1.00 -14.86
N ALA A 226 4.66 0.01 -14.53
CA ALA A 226 6.08 0.03 -14.85
C ALA A 226 6.33 0.03 -16.38
N SER A 227 5.57 -0.76 -17.14
CA SER A 227 5.66 -0.80 -18.60
C SER A 227 5.33 0.55 -19.23
N CYS A 228 4.24 1.19 -18.79
CA CYS A 228 3.82 2.50 -19.28
C CYS A 228 4.91 3.55 -19.05
N LEU A 229 5.37 3.70 -17.81
CA LEU A 229 6.39 4.69 -17.43
C LEU A 229 7.73 4.46 -18.15
N CYS A 230 8.15 3.20 -18.34
CA CYS A 230 9.39 2.88 -19.05
C CYS A 230 9.31 3.15 -20.56
N ASN A 231 8.12 3.06 -21.16
CA ASN A 231 7.93 3.28 -22.59
C ASN A 231 7.84 4.77 -22.94
N GLU A 232 7.24 5.59 -22.08
CA GLU A 232 7.21 7.05 -22.25
C GLU A 232 8.61 7.68 -22.10
N MET A 233 9.46 7.14 -21.24
CA MET A 233 10.82 7.64 -21.00
C MET A 233 11.85 7.38 -22.12
N LYS A 234 11.48 6.71 -23.22
CA LYS A 234 12.38 6.47 -24.36
C LYS A 234 12.75 7.73 -25.15
N VAL A 235 12.14 8.89 -24.85
CA VAL A 235 12.45 10.19 -25.46
C VAL A 235 13.64 10.92 -24.79
N LEU A 236 14.26 10.36 -23.73
CA LEU A 236 15.46 10.96 -23.14
C LEU A 236 16.66 10.82 -24.11
N LYS A 237 17.03 11.93 -24.77
CA LYS A 237 18.25 12.08 -25.57
C LYS A 237 19.44 11.46 -24.83
N LYS A 238 20.19 10.57 -25.49
CA LYS A 238 21.41 9.96 -24.94
C LYS A 238 22.34 11.06 -24.41
N ARG A 239 22.55 11.11 -23.08
CA ARG A 239 23.64 11.86 -22.48
C ARG A 239 24.91 11.02 -22.54
N GLY A 240 25.88 11.43 -23.37
CA GLY A 240 27.23 10.87 -23.44
C GLY A 240 28.00 11.27 -24.71
N ARG A 241 29.32 11.48 -24.57
CA ARG A 241 30.28 11.85 -25.63
C ARG A 241 30.38 10.73 -26.69
N PRO A 242 30.45 11.03 -28.00
CA PRO A 242 30.51 9.98 -29.03
C PRO A 242 31.88 9.28 -28.96
N SER A 243 31.90 7.94 -28.83
CA SER A 243 33.12 7.17 -29.06
C SER A 243 33.13 6.64 -30.50
N HIS A 244 34.22 6.95 -31.19
CA HIS A 244 34.60 6.38 -32.47
C HIS A 244 35.21 5.01 -32.17
N ASN A 245 34.57 3.89 -32.57
CA ASN A 245 35.32 2.66 -32.81
C ASN A 245 34.52 1.58 -33.55
N VAL A 246 35.26 0.91 -34.44
CA VAL A 246 34.84 -0.05 -35.47
C VAL A 246 34.17 -1.31 -34.87
N ASP A 247 34.30 -1.53 -33.57
CA ASP A 247 33.63 -2.61 -32.82
C ASP A 247 32.09 -2.55 -32.85
N ARG A 248 31.51 -1.37 -33.12
CA ARG A 248 30.06 -1.19 -33.23
C ARG A 248 29.46 -1.98 -34.41
N GLY A 249 30.20 -2.11 -35.53
CA GLY A 249 29.74 -2.87 -36.70
C GLY A 249 29.80 -4.39 -36.49
N LEU A 250 30.71 -4.87 -35.64
CA LEU A 250 30.85 -6.30 -35.31
C LEU A 250 29.87 -6.74 -34.22
N ALA A 251 29.50 -5.85 -33.29
CA ALA A 251 28.46 -6.11 -32.29
C ALA A 251 27.04 -6.16 -32.89
N GLU A 252 26.76 -5.39 -33.96
CA GLU A 252 25.49 -5.41 -34.70
C GLU A 252 25.25 -6.76 -35.42
N LYS A 253 26.32 -7.50 -35.77
CA LYS A 253 26.21 -8.85 -36.36
C LYS A 253 25.95 -9.97 -35.35
N LYS A 254 26.11 -9.73 -34.03
CA LYS A 254 26.09 -10.80 -33.01
C LYS A 254 24.75 -11.03 -32.28
N ARG A 255 23.67 -10.31 -32.62
CA ARG A 255 22.35 -10.57 -32.02
C ARG A 255 21.30 -10.92 -33.07
N ARG A 256 21.18 -12.23 -33.36
CA ARG A 256 19.92 -12.80 -33.85
C ARG A 256 18.82 -12.44 -32.84
N GLY A 257 17.73 -11.89 -33.37
CA GLY A 257 16.96 -10.83 -32.73
C GLY A 257 16.12 -11.22 -31.51
N SER A 258 15.97 -10.26 -30.58
CA SER A 258 14.84 -10.29 -29.66
C SER A 258 13.60 -9.84 -30.42
N ALA A 259 12.49 -10.56 -30.30
CA ALA A 259 11.19 -9.99 -30.64
C ALA A 259 11.05 -8.66 -29.88
N SER A 260 10.96 -7.53 -30.57
CA SER A 260 10.65 -6.25 -29.93
C SER A 260 9.41 -6.42 -29.05
N SER A 261 9.51 -6.01 -27.78
CA SER A 261 8.42 -6.10 -26.80
C SER A 261 7.19 -5.35 -27.33
N VAL A 262 6.06 -6.05 -27.41
CA VAL A 262 4.77 -5.43 -27.72
C VAL A 262 4.39 -4.52 -26.54
N PRO A 263 4.01 -3.25 -26.76
CA PRO A 263 3.56 -2.36 -25.69
C PRO A 263 2.34 -2.93 -24.96
N SER A 264 2.14 -2.48 -23.72
CA SER A 264 1.00 -2.89 -22.92
C SER A 264 -0.34 -2.43 -23.53
N THR A 265 -1.40 -3.17 -23.21
CA THR A 265 -2.77 -2.92 -23.68
C THR A 265 -3.24 -1.47 -23.43
N PRO A 266 -3.03 -0.85 -22.24
CA PRO A 266 -3.45 0.53 -22.01
C PRO A 266 -2.73 1.52 -22.91
N VAL A 267 -1.42 1.37 -23.13
CA VAL A 267 -0.65 2.26 -24.03
C VAL A 267 -1.09 2.07 -25.48
N ARG A 268 -1.43 0.85 -25.87
CA ARG A 268 -1.82 0.51 -27.23
C ARG A 268 -3.21 1.06 -27.60
N GLN A 269 -4.11 1.17 -26.62
CA GLN A 269 -5.53 1.49 -26.82
C GLN A 269 -5.94 2.84 -26.24
N ASP A 270 -5.00 3.66 -25.78
CA ASP A 270 -5.29 4.99 -25.24
C ASP A 270 -5.73 6.02 -26.29
N HIS A 271 -5.86 5.61 -27.56
CA HIS A 271 -6.32 6.42 -28.70
C HIS A 271 -5.56 7.75 -28.89
N THR A 272 -4.40 7.91 -28.27
CA THR A 272 -3.66 9.17 -28.21
C THR A 272 -2.27 8.98 -28.81
N ASP A 273 -1.87 9.84 -29.74
CA ASP A 273 -0.53 9.91 -30.34
C ASP A 273 -0.01 8.66 -31.08
N HIS A 274 -0.90 7.82 -31.61
CA HIS A 274 -0.54 6.67 -32.45
C HIS A 274 -0.53 7.05 -33.94
N TRP A 275 0.63 7.49 -34.44
CA TRP A 275 0.78 7.89 -35.85
C TRP A 275 1.57 6.86 -36.65
N PRO A 276 1.13 6.49 -37.87
CA PRO A 276 1.91 5.66 -38.76
C PRO A 276 3.07 6.48 -39.33
N VAL A 277 4.30 6.07 -39.02
CA VAL A 277 5.52 6.71 -39.51
C VAL A 277 6.31 5.74 -40.38
N TRP A 278 6.85 6.25 -41.49
CA TRP A 278 7.74 5.49 -42.37
C TRP A 278 9.16 5.49 -41.79
N VAL A 279 9.76 4.31 -41.70
CA VAL A 279 11.12 4.10 -41.22
C VAL A 279 11.98 3.42 -42.28
N GLU A 280 13.28 3.68 -42.26
CA GLU A 280 14.20 3.13 -43.26
C GLU A 280 14.28 1.59 -43.20
N LYS A 281 14.25 1.04 -41.98
CA LYS A 281 14.35 -0.40 -41.71
C LYS A 281 13.01 -1.10 -41.91
N LYS A 282 13.04 -2.28 -42.54
CA LYS A 282 11.88 -3.16 -42.66
C LYS A 282 11.73 -4.03 -41.42
N GLY A 283 10.51 -4.26 -40.97
CA GLY A 283 10.18 -5.15 -39.85
C GLY A 283 8.96 -6.02 -40.13
N ARG A 284 8.83 -7.15 -39.44
CA ARG A 284 7.65 -8.01 -39.53
C ARG A 284 6.49 -7.38 -38.77
N CYS A 285 5.30 -7.35 -39.39
CA CYS A 285 4.06 -6.90 -38.77
C CYS A 285 3.81 -7.67 -37.46
N LYS A 286 3.45 -6.96 -36.40
CA LYS A 286 3.21 -7.53 -35.06
C LYS A 286 1.73 -7.82 -34.76
N TYR A 287 0.83 -7.53 -35.70
CA TYR A 287 -0.57 -7.92 -35.57
C TYR A 287 -0.72 -9.44 -35.65
N LEU A 288 -1.54 -10.01 -34.76
CA LEU A 288 -1.74 -11.46 -34.64
C LEU A 288 -2.18 -12.06 -35.98
N GLY A 289 -1.51 -13.16 -36.39
CA GLY A 289 -1.78 -13.83 -37.67
C GLY A 289 -1.21 -13.15 -38.92
N CYS A 290 -0.66 -11.94 -38.82
CA CYS A 290 -0.10 -11.24 -39.98
C CYS A 290 1.36 -11.63 -40.25
N LYS A 291 1.67 -11.98 -41.51
CA LYS A 291 3.02 -12.33 -41.97
C LYS A 291 3.71 -11.21 -42.77
N GLY A 292 3.08 -10.04 -42.88
CA GLY A 292 3.56 -8.92 -43.69
C GLY A 292 4.90 -8.35 -43.19
N ILE A 293 5.71 -7.87 -44.14
CA ILE A 293 6.95 -7.13 -43.86
C ILE A 293 6.72 -5.68 -44.29
N VAL A 294 6.92 -4.74 -43.38
CA VAL A 294 6.52 -3.33 -43.55
C VAL A 294 7.63 -2.39 -43.15
N LYS A 295 7.59 -1.17 -43.72
CA LYS A 295 8.41 -0.02 -43.30
C LYS A 295 7.62 0.98 -42.45
N VAL A 296 6.40 0.63 -42.05
CA VAL A 296 5.53 1.49 -41.24
C VAL A 296 5.61 1.03 -39.79
N GLN A 297 5.82 2.00 -38.90
CA GLN A 297 5.88 1.80 -37.46
C GLN A 297 4.92 2.79 -36.78
N CYS A 298 4.34 2.40 -35.64
CA CYS A 298 3.66 3.38 -34.78
C CYS A 298 4.69 4.26 -34.05
N SER A 299 4.53 5.58 -34.12
CA SER A 299 5.38 6.58 -33.46
C SER A 299 5.51 6.35 -31.95
N LYS A 300 4.41 5.96 -31.31
CA LYS A 300 4.32 5.75 -29.85
C LYS A 300 4.65 4.32 -29.45
N CYS A 301 4.04 3.33 -30.10
CA CYS A 301 4.25 1.92 -29.79
C CYS A 301 5.58 1.34 -30.29
N VAL A 302 6.29 2.04 -31.19
CA VAL A 302 7.55 1.59 -31.80
C VAL A 302 7.39 0.16 -32.37
N THR A 303 6.22 -0.12 -32.95
CA THR A 303 5.82 -1.45 -33.41
C THR A 303 5.48 -1.44 -34.90
N TYR A 304 6.02 -2.39 -35.66
CA TYR A 304 5.78 -2.51 -37.10
C TYR A 304 4.39 -3.07 -37.39
N LEU A 305 3.59 -2.34 -38.18
CA LEU A 305 2.19 -2.68 -38.47
C LEU A 305 1.87 -2.39 -39.94
N CYS A 306 1.09 -3.25 -40.59
CA CYS A 306 0.59 -2.99 -41.94
C CYS A 306 -0.35 -1.78 -41.95
N PHE A 307 -0.08 -0.87 -42.88
CA PHE A 307 -0.91 0.29 -43.16
C PHE A 307 -0.94 0.48 -44.68
N THR A 308 -1.70 -0.38 -45.34
CA THR A 308 -1.93 -0.41 -46.79
C THR A 308 -3.43 -0.52 -47.06
N ALA A 309 -3.85 -0.26 -48.31
CA ALA A 309 -5.27 -0.32 -48.69
C ALA A 309 -5.90 -1.71 -48.43
N ASP A 310 -5.11 -2.77 -48.59
CA ASP A 310 -5.54 -4.16 -48.36
C ASP A 310 -5.42 -4.62 -46.90
N LYS A 311 -4.57 -3.99 -46.08
CA LYS A 311 -4.25 -4.45 -44.72
C LYS A 311 -4.10 -3.28 -43.74
N ASN A 312 -5.14 -3.11 -42.91
CA ASN A 312 -5.17 -2.10 -41.85
C ASN A 312 -4.85 -2.67 -40.46
N CYS A 313 -3.73 -3.40 -40.36
CA CYS A 313 -3.25 -3.95 -39.08
C CYS A 313 -2.93 -2.84 -38.06
N PHE A 314 -2.55 -1.65 -38.54
CA PHE A 314 -2.31 -0.49 -37.68
C PHE A 314 -3.56 -0.12 -36.88
N MET A 315 -4.69 0.08 -37.53
CA MET A 315 -5.93 0.44 -36.85
C MET A 315 -6.40 -0.69 -35.90
N ASN A 316 -6.39 -1.94 -36.38
CA ASN A 316 -6.86 -3.08 -35.58
C ASN A 316 -6.00 -3.31 -34.34
N PHE A 317 -4.70 -3.07 -34.43
CA PHE A 317 -3.81 -3.21 -33.29
C PHE A 317 -4.11 -2.22 -32.15
N HIS A 318 -4.56 -1.00 -32.47
CA HIS A 318 -4.86 0.04 -31.47
C HIS A 318 -6.36 0.12 -31.09
N LYS A 319 -7.26 -0.50 -31.86
CA LYS A 319 -8.70 -0.67 -31.50
C LYS A 319 -9.01 -1.94 -30.69
N GLN A 320 -8.07 -2.90 -30.73
CA GLN A 320 -7.90 -4.08 -29.87
C GLN A 320 -8.84 -4.19 -28.67
#